data_AF-A0AAV5ZKY2-F1
#
_entry.id   AF-A0AAV5ZKY2-F1
#
_cell.length_a   1.000
_cell.length_b   1.000
_cell.length_c   1.000
_cell.angle_alpha   90.00
_cell.angle_beta   90.00
_cell.angle_gamma   90.00
#
_symmetry.space_group_name_H-M   'P 1'
#
loop_
_entity.id
_entity.type
_entity.pdbx_description
1 polymer ?
#
loop_
_entity_poly.entity_id
_entity_poly.type
_entity_poly.pdbx_seq_one_letter_code
_entity_poly.pdbx_strand_id
1 'polypeptide(L)'
;VEVPVPAGALDAAALAQLVSDFHRRYETVYGRGAGFHEARVEIVTYRVRASAVSAKPRIVAVREADRAPSSQSRAGTRPVYWSELGDFEATPVFWGDRLVPGNVVPGPAIIQVPDTTIVIHPFETARFDPYGNVLIDLGGK
;
A
#
# COMPACT_ATOMS: atom_id res chain seq x y z
N VAL A 1 -25.50 1.32 -9.03
CA VAL A 1 -24.63 2.16 -8.16
C VAL A 1 -25.10 1.99 -6.74
N GLU A 2 -24.21 1.69 -5.80
CA GLU A 2 -24.57 1.48 -4.40
C GLU A 2 -24.52 2.82 -3.63
N VAL A 3 -25.54 3.07 -2.81
CA VAL A 3 -25.59 4.21 -1.89
C VAL A 3 -25.91 3.73 -0.47
N PRO A 4 -25.24 4.26 0.57
CA PRO A 4 -25.58 3.96 1.96
C PRO A 4 -27.00 4.39 2.29
N VAL A 5 -27.71 3.54 3.01
CA VAL A 5 -29.04 3.85 3.54
C VAL A 5 -28.89 4.65 4.84
N PRO A 6 -29.58 5.81 4.99
CA PRO A 6 -29.56 6.57 6.24
C PRO A 6 -30.03 5.71 7.43
N ALA A 7 -29.45 5.95 8.60
CA ALA A 7 -29.92 5.31 9.83
C ALA A 7 -31.30 5.85 10.24
N GLY A 8 -32.12 4.99 10.84
CA GLY A 8 -33.47 5.36 11.32
C GLY A 8 -34.59 4.86 10.40
N ALA A 9 -35.76 5.44 10.55
CA ALA A 9 -36.93 5.08 9.75
C ALA A 9 -36.77 5.56 8.30
N LEU A 10 -37.18 4.72 7.35
CA LEU A 10 -37.25 5.09 5.93
C LEU A 10 -38.56 5.83 5.65
N ASP A 11 -38.59 7.12 5.98
CA ASP A 11 -39.69 8.02 5.62
C ASP A 11 -39.47 8.66 4.24
N ALA A 12 -40.42 9.52 3.83
CA ALA A 12 -40.37 10.19 2.54
C ALA A 12 -39.13 11.09 2.37
N ALA A 13 -38.64 11.71 3.45
CA ALA A 13 -37.45 12.54 3.41
C ALA A 13 -36.19 11.68 3.23
N ALA A 14 -36.09 10.55 3.93
CA ALA A 14 -35.00 9.59 3.76
C ALA A 14 -34.95 9.00 2.35
N LEU A 15 -36.12 8.71 1.75
CA LEU A 15 -36.21 8.25 0.36
C LEU A 15 -35.77 9.33 -0.64
N ALA A 16 -36.18 10.59 -0.45
CA ALA A 16 -35.72 11.69 -1.29
C ALA A 16 -34.19 11.89 -1.20
N GLN A 17 -33.63 11.76 0.00
CA GLN A 17 -32.19 11.82 0.21
C GLN A 17 -31.45 10.67 -0.50
N LEU A 18 -31.96 9.44 -0.41
CA LEU A 18 -31.41 8.27 -1.10
C LEU A 18 -31.35 8.45 -2.61
N VAL A 19 -32.40 9.01 -3.21
CA VAL A 19 -32.46 9.30 -4.65
C VAL A 19 -31.44 10.37 -5.04
N SER A 20 -31.33 11.45 -4.25
CA SER A 20 -30.34 12.50 -4.45
C SER A 20 -28.90 11.96 -4.36
N ASP A 21 -28.63 11.12 -3.36
CA ASP A 21 -27.34 10.46 -3.18
C ASP A 21 -27.01 9.50 -4.32
N PHE A 22 -28.01 8.79 -4.83
CA PHE A 22 -27.86 7.91 -5.99
C PHE A 22 -27.44 8.72 -7.22
N HIS A 23 -28.15 9.80 -7.56
CA HIS A 23 -27.78 10.63 -8.70
C HIS A 23 -26.37 11.20 -8.59
N ARG A 24 -26.02 11.77 -7.43
CA ARG A 24 -24.68 12.32 -7.17
C ARG A 24 -23.59 11.25 -7.35
N ARG A 25 -23.81 10.05 -6.80
CA ARG A 25 -22.86 8.93 -6.93
C ARG A 25 -22.80 8.41 -8.36
N TYR A 26 -23.93 8.36 -9.06
CA TYR A 26 -24.01 7.92 -10.45
C TYR A 26 -23.20 8.83 -11.37
N GLU A 27 -23.36 10.14 -11.25
CA GLU A 27 -22.56 11.12 -12.00
C GLU A 27 -21.07 11.09 -11.66
N THR A 28 -20.72 10.76 -10.41
CA THR A 28 -19.32 10.58 -10.01
C THR A 28 -18.69 9.37 -10.73
N VAL A 29 -19.47 8.30 -10.95
CA VAL A 29 -18.98 7.05 -11.56
C VAL A 29 -19.00 7.13 -13.09
N TYR A 30 -20.01 7.76 -13.68
CA TYR A 30 -20.27 7.72 -15.13
C TYR A 30 -20.14 9.07 -15.85
N GLY A 31 -19.83 10.15 -15.11
CA GLY A 31 -19.65 11.50 -15.65
C GLY A 31 -20.82 12.43 -15.34
N ARG A 32 -20.52 13.74 -15.24
CA ARG A 32 -21.53 14.77 -14.99
C ARG A 32 -22.57 14.82 -16.11
N GLY A 33 -23.85 14.90 -15.75
CA GLY A 33 -24.96 14.91 -16.70
C GLY A 33 -25.37 13.53 -17.21
N ALA A 34 -24.67 12.45 -16.80
CA ALA A 34 -25.11 11.08 -17.10
C ALA A 34 -26.29 10.63 -16.22
N GLY A 35 -26.60 11.38 -15.15
CA GLY A 35 -27.77 11.15 -14.32
C GLY A 35 -29.03 11.61 -15.07
N PHE A 36 -29.84 10.66 -15.55
CA PHE A 36 -31.14 10.98 -16.14
C PHE A 36 -32.17 11.22 -15.03
N HIS A 37 -32.15 12.43 -14.45
CA HIS A 37 -32.91 12.81 -13.25
C HIS A 37 -34.44 12.74 -13.43
N GLU A 38 -34.92 12.75 -14.66
CA GLU A 38 -36.34 12.65 -15.02
C GLU A 38 -36.85 11.21 -15.00
N ALA A 39 -35.94 10.22 -15.06
CA ALA A 39 -36.32 8.82 -14.94
C ALA A 39 -36.66 8.46 -13.50
N ARG A 40 -37.55 7.48 -13.36
CA ARG A 40 -37.83 6.85 -12.06
C ARG A 40 -36.59 6.08 -11.61
N VAL A 41 -36.25 6.25 -10.33
CA VAL A 41 -35.23 5.44 -9.67
C VAL A 41 -35.86 4.14 -9.20
N GLU A 42 -35.22 3.02 -9.51
CA GLU A 42 -35.60 1.69 -9.04
C GLU A 42 -34.53 1.13 -8.10
N ILE A 43 -34.95 0.58 -6.97
CA ILE A 43 -34.07 -0.13 -6.04
C ILE A 43 -34.09 -1.61 -6.41
N VAL A 44 -33.02 -2.08 -7.05
CA VAL A 44 -32.89 -3.47 -7.51
C VAL A 44 -32.31 -4.43 -6.46
N THR A 45 -31.58 -3.92 -5.47
CA THR A 45 -30.93 -4.77 -4.45
C THR A 45 -30.82 -4.05 -3.12
N TYR A 46 -31.15 -4.76 -2.05
CA TYR A 46 -30.87 -4.35 -0.67
C TYR A 46 -29.67 -5.13 -0.14
N ARG A 47 -28.72 -4.45 0.49
CA ARG A 47 -27.54 -5.09 1.09
C ARG A 47 -27.36 -4.64 2.53
N VAL A 48 -27.20 -5.61 3.43
CA VAL A 48 -26.79 -5.38 4.81
C VAL A 48 -25.35 -5.85 4.96
N ARG A 49 -24.49 -4.99 5.53
CA ARG A 49 -23.15 -5.37 5.97
C ARG A 49 -23.13 -5.34 7.49
N ALA A 50 -22.89 -6.49 8.10
CA ALA A 50 -22.70 -6.62 9.54
C ALA A 50 -21.23 -6.94 9.83
N SER A 51 -20.70 -6.37 10.90
CA SER A 51 -19.34 -6.64 11.38
C SER A 51 -19.36 -6.86 12.89
N ALA A 52 -18.54 -7.79 13.37
CA ALA A 52 -18.28 -7.99 14.79
C ALA A 52 -16.82 -7.66 15.11
N VAL A 53 -16.54 -7.31 16.36
CA VAL A 53 -15.15 -7.16 16.83
C VAL A 53 -14.52 -8.56 16.89
N SER A 54 -13.42 -8.73 16.17
CA SER A 54 -12.55 -9.92 16.29
C SER A 54 -11.21 -9.51 16.87
N ALA A 55 -10.52 -10.45 17.52
CA ALA A 55 -9.13 -10.26 17.88
C ALA A 55 -8.32 -9.96 16.61
N LYS A 56 -7.64 -8.81 16.61
CA LYS A 56 -6.72 -8.42 15.54
C LYS A 56 -5.28 -8.67 16.02
N PRO A 57 -4.37 -9.15 15.15
CA PRO A 57 -2.96 -9.16 15.47
C PRO A 57 -2.49 -7.77 15.91
N ARG A 58 -1.73 -7.71 17.00
CA ARG A 58 -1.09 -6.46 17.41
C ARG A 58 0.14 -6.25 16.55
N ILE A 59 0.11 -5.21 15.74
CA ILE A 59 1.30 -4.73 15.03
C ILE A 59 2.11 -3.93 16.05
N VAL A 60 3.30 -4.40 16.40
CA VAL A 60 4.15 -3.80 17.43
C VAL A 60 5.34 -3.15 16.76
N ALA A 61 5.55 -1.86 17.02
CA ALA A 61 6.74 -1.15 16.59
C ALA A 61 7.95 -1.61 17.42
N VAL A 62 9.06 -1.90 16.75
CA VAL A 62 10.34 -2.22 17.36
C VAL A 62 11.22 -0.97 17.35
N ARG A 63 12.03 -0.79 18.39
CA ARG A 63 12.97 0.34 18.49
C ARG A 63 13.97 0.27 17.33
N GLU A 64 14.18 1.40 16.65
CA GLU A 64 15.21 1.50 15.61
C GLU A 64 16.61 1.30 16.23
N ALA A 65 17.43 0.54 15.52
CA ALA A 65 18.85 0.39 15.75
C ALA A 65 19.63 1.46 14.96
N ASP A 66 20.95 1.32 14.91
CA ASP A 66 21.80 2.21 14.12
C ASP A 66 21.48 2.10 12.61
N ARG A 67 21.76 3.20 11.90
CA ARG A 67 21.54 3.26 10.43
C ARG A 67 22.36 2.23 9.68
N ALA A 68 23.58 1.95 10.12
CA ALA A 68 24.47 1.01 9.44
C ALA A 68 24.05 -0.43 9.75
N PRO A 69 23.84 -1.27 8.71
CA PRO A 69 23.62 -2.70 8.92
C PRO A 69 24.80 -3.37 9.62
N SER A 70 24.51 -4.33 10.50
CA SER A 70 25.52 -5.19 11.12
C SER A 70 26.32 -5.95 10.06
N SER A 71 27.60 -6.22 10.29
CA SER A 71 28.41 -7.07 9.40
C SER A 71 27.81 -8.46 9.21
N GLN A 72 27.09 -8.97 10.19
CA GLN A 72 26.40 -10.26 10.13
C GLN A 72 25.26 -10.30 9.10
N SER A 73 24.71 -9.13 8.72
CA SER A 73 23.69 -9.02 7.68
C SER A 73 24.27 -9.16 6.26
N ARG A 74 25.58 -9.00 6.08
CA ARG A 74 26.21 -9.17 4.76
C ARG A 74 26.31 -10.65 4.40
N ALA A 75 25.68 -11.02 3.30
CA ALA A 75 25.76 -12.35 2.71
C ALA A 75 26.98 -12.51 1.78
N GLY A 76 27.46 -11.41 1.21
CA GLY A 76 28.61 -11.38 0.32
C GLY A 76 28.44 -10.32 -0.77
N THR A 77 29.13 -10.51 -1.88
CA THR A 77 29.10 -9.63 -3.05
C THR A 77 28.99 -10.49 -4.31
N ARG A 78 28.22 -10.05 -5.31
CA ARG A 78 28.15 -10.71 -6.62
C ARG A 78 28.12 -9.69 -7.76
N PRO A 79 28.67 -9.99 -8.96
CA PRO A 79 28.53 -9.12 -10.11
C PRO A 79 27.07 -9.08 -10.57
N VAL A 80 26.52 -7.88 -10.74
CA VAL A 80 25.15 -7.65 -11.24
C VAL A 80 25.21 -6.56 -12.29
N TYR A 81 24.59 -6.81 -13.44
CA TYR A 81 24.48 -5.80 -14.48
C TYR A 81 23.39 -4.80 -14.12
N TRP A 82 23.73 -3.51 -14.09
CA TRP A 82 22.80 -2.42 -13.82
C TRP A 82 22.60 -1.57 -15.06
N SER A 83 21.38 -1.52 -15.59
CA SER A 83 21.06 -0.75 -16.79
C SER A 83 21.36 0.74 -16.66
N GLU A 84 21.22 1.27 -15.44
CA GLU A 84 21.43 2.65 -15.06
C GLU A 84 22.91 3.03 -15.07
N LEU A 85 23.80 2.05 -14.89
CA LEU A 85 25.26 2.22 -14.92
C LEU A 85 25.87 1.71 -16.23
N GLY A 86 25.18 0.85 -16.96
CA GLY A 86 25.62 0.27 -18.23
C GLY A 86 26.70 -0.81 -18.10
N ASP A 87 26.93 -1.35 -16.90
CA ASP A 87 27.98 -2.35 -16.63
C ASP A 87 27.61 -3.30 -15.47
N PHE A 88 28.42 -4.34 -15.28
CA PHE A 88 28.41 -5.21 -14.12
C PHE A 88 29.14 -4.57 -12.94
N GLU A 89 28.43 -4.39 -11.83
CA GLU A 89 29.01 -3.90 -10.58
C GLU A 89 29.09 -4.99 -9.51
N ALA A 90 30.15 -4.93 -8.71
CA ALA A 90 30.32 -5.75 -7.52
C ALA A 90 29.28 -5.35 -6.46
N THR A 91 28.12 -6.01 -6.50
CA THR A 91 26.93 -5.61 -5.76
C THR A 91 26.85 -6.34 -4.41
N PRO A 92 26.73 -5.60 -3.29
CA PRO A 92 26.57 -6.21 -1.97
C PRO A 92 25.22 -6.93 -1.86
N VAL A 93 25.26 -8.11 -1.24
CA VAL A 93 24.08 -8.94 -0.95
C VAL A 93 23.90 -9.00 0.56
N PHE A 94 22.67 -8.76 1.02
CA PHE A 94 22.29 -8.80 2.42
C PHE A 94 21.28 -9.92 2.71
N TRP A 95 21.43 -10.55 3.86
CA TRP A 95 20.42 -11.38 4.51
C TRP A 95 19.38 -10.46 5.13
N GLY A 96 18.19 -10.39 4.53
CA GLY A 96 17.13 -9.47 4.94
C GLY A 96 16.53 -9.80 6.32
N ASP A 97 16.57 -11.06 6.73
CA ASP A 97 16.21 -11.53 8.09
C ASP A 97 17.17 -11.04 9.18
N ARG A 98 18.34 -10.52 8.79
CA ARG A 98 19.36 -9.95 9.69
C ARG A 98 19.41 -8.43 9.63
N LEU A 99 18.61 -7.80 8.77
CA LEU A 99 18.41 -6.35 8.77
C LEU A 99 17.34 -6.01 9.79
N VAL A 100 17.56 -4.92 10.52
CA VAL A 100 16.69 -4.50 11.64
C VAL A 100 16.13 -3.10 11.39
N PRO A 101 14.99 -2.75 12.02
CA PRO A 101 14.46 -1.40 11.96
C PRO A 101 15.51 -0.32 12.23
N GLY A 102 15.49 0.74 11.44
CA GLY A 102 16.50 1.80 11.43
C GLY A 102 17.62 1.59 10.40
N ASN A 103 17.91 0.36 9.97
CA ASN A 103 18.94 0.09 8.98
C ASN A 103 18.62 0.76 7.63
N VAL A 104 19.67 1.26 6.98
CA VAL A 104 19.64 1.90 5.67
C VAL A 104 20.59 1.16 4.74
N VAL A 105 20.11 0.79 3.57
CA VAL A 105 20.86 0.11 2.52
C VAL A 105 20.81 0.96 1.25
N PRO A 106 21.89 1.70 0.92
CA PRO A 106 21.97 2.44 -0.33
C PRO A 106 22.16 1.45 -1.50
N GLY A 107 21.53 1.74 -2.63
CA GLY A 107 21.75 0.99 -3.87
C GLY A 107 23.06 1.37 -4.57
N PRO A 108 23.56 0.54 -5.51
CA PRO A 108 23.01 -0.76 -5.89
C PRO A 108 23.22 -1.83 -4.80
N ALA A 109 22.17 -2.57 -4.48
CA ALA A 109 22.23 -3.66 -3.49
C ALA A 109 21.15 -4.72 -3.74
N ILE A 110 21.40 -5.94 -3.25
CA ILE A 110 20.41 -7.02 -3.23
C ILE A 110 20.13 -7.39 -1.78
N ILE A 111 18.85 -7.46 -1.40
CA ILE A 111 18.39 -7.97 -0.10
C ILE A 111 17.63 -9.26 -0.36
N GLN A 112 18.09 -10.37 0.21
CA GLN A 112 17.44 -11.68 0.08
C GLN A 112 16.70 -12.02 1.37
N VAL A 113 15.43 -12.33 1.23
CA VAL A 113 14.60 -12.89 2.30
C VAL A 113 14.13 -14.30 1.87
N PRO A 114 13.64 -15.15 2.79
CA PRO A 114 13.35 -16.55 2.46
C PRO A 114 12.39 -16.77 1.28
N ASP A 115 11.50 -15.83 1.01
CA ASP A 115 10.41 -15.93 0.03
C ASP A 115 10.49 -14.91 -1.12
N THR A 116 11.40 -13.94 -1.06
CA THR A 116 11.56 -12.93 -2.11
C THR A 116 12.97 -12.32 -2.16
N THR A 117 13.26 -11.60 -3.22
CA THR A 117 14.48 -10.82 -3.38
C THR A 117 14.11 -9.37 -3.67
N ILE A 118 14.61 -8.45 -2.85
CA ILE A 118 14.40 -7.02 -3.00
C ILE A 118 15.65 -6.44 -3.66
N VAL A 119 15.46 -5.82 -4.82
CA VAL A 119 16.53 -5.19 -5.60
C VAL A 119 16.47 -3.70 -5.32
N ILE A 120 17.56 -3.13 -4.82
CA ILE A 120 17.70 -1.68 -4.60
C ILE A 120 18.58 -1.17 -5.74
N HIS A 121 17.96 -0.43 -6.67
CA HIS A 121 18.66 0.05 -7.85
C HIS A 121 19.68 1.15 -7.50
N PRO A 122 20.64 1.43 -8.40
CA PRO A 122 21.48 2.61 -8.27
C PRO A 122 20.65 3.86 -7.98
N PHE A 123 21.14 4.72 -7.08
CA PHE A 123 20.51 5.97 -6.64
C PHE A 123 19.24 5.81 -5.78
N GLU A 124 18.75 4.58 -5.58
CA GLU A 124 17.70 4.29 -4.61
C GLU A 124 18.29 4.03 -3.22
N THR A 125 17.44 4.11 -2.20
CA THR A 125 17.81 3.75 -0.82
C THR A 125 16.69 3.00 -0.13
N ALA A 126 17.01 1.83 0.40
CA ALA A 126 16.11 1.08 1.29
C ALA A 126 16.29 1.48 2.75
N ARG A 127 15.18 1.61 3.47
CA ARG A 127 15.13 1.78 4.94
C ARG A 127 14.16 0.81 5.57
N PHE A 128 14.57 0.19 6.67
CA PHE A 128 13.71 -0.68 7.47
C PHE A 128 12.97 0.15 8.51
N ASP A 129 11.65 0.14 8.47
CA ASP A 129 10.83 0.89 9.44
C ASP A 129 10.61 0.09 10.75
N PRO A 130 10.08 0.71 11.80
CA PRO A 130 9.77 0.04 13.08
C PRO A 130 8.85 -1.18 12.99
N TYR A 131 8.13 -1.37 11.89
CA TYR A 131 7.18 -2.46 11.70
C TYR A 131 7.74 -3.58 10.83
N GLY A 132 9.00 -3.48 10.40
CA GLY A 132 9.65 -4.45 9.52
C GLY A 132 9.31 -4.26 8.05
N ASN A 133 8.71 -3.14 7.66
CA ASN A 133 8.53 -2.81 6.25
C ASN A 133 9.85 -2.32 5.65
N VAL A 134 10.07 -2.61 4.37
CA VAL A 134 11.16 -2.04 3.58
C VAL A 134 10.61 -0.87 2.77
N LEU A 135 11.02 0.34 3.12
CA LEU A 135 10.69 1.57 2.41
C LEU A 135 11.80 1.86 1.42
N ILE A 136 11.47 1.95 0.13
CA ILE A 136 12.43 2.28 -0.92
C ILE A 136 12.15 3.72 -1.37
N ASP A 137 13.13 4.59 -1.14
CA ASP A 137 13.17 5.91 -1.76
C ASP A 137 13.82 5.78 -3.13
N LEU A 138 13.07 6.15 -4.17
CA LEU A 138 13.51 6.02 -5.55
C LEU A 138 14.55 7.07 -5.96
N GLY A 139 14.80 8.07 -5.10
CA GLY A 139 15.57 9.26 -5.47
C GLY A 139 14.80 10.10 -6.47
N GLY A 140 14.53 11.36 -6.14
CA GLY A 140 13.86 12.26 -7.09
C GLY A 140 14.67 12.38 -8.39
N LYS A 141 14.01 12.18 -9.53
CA LYS A 141 14.48 12.75 -10.81
C LYS A 141 14.28 14.25 -10.83
#